data_AF-A0A5J6L9K7-F1
#
_entry.id   AF-A0A5J6L9K7-F1
#
_cell.length_a   1.000
_cell.length_b   1.000
_cell.length_c   1.000
_cell.angle_alpha   90.00
_cell.angle_beta   90.00
_cell.angle_gamma   90.00
#
_symmetry.space_group_name_H-M   'P 1'
#
loop_
_entity.id
_entity.type
_entity.pdbx_description
1 polymer ?
#
loop_
_entity_poly.entity_id
_entity_poly.type
_entity_poly.pdbx_seq_one_letter_code
_entity_poly.pdbx_strand_id
1 'polypeptide(L)'
;MSRFNLIDEKWIPVKFPDGTRDELGIRDTLLRAGEIQSIEDASPLVVAALHRFLLAVLYRALGGPTDIEQAKELFRNGFPANKITSYLDKWRDRFWLFDEKYPFGQNPNVPKKAIEPWTKLTAEYNATSNKVLFDHVDTGNPGTRTPSECSRWLCSGIVNLAI
;
A
#
# COMPACT_ATOMS: atom_id res chain seq x y z
N MET A 1 10.85 17.50 6.70
CA MET A 1 9.56 17.34 7.43
C MET A 1 8.82 16.16 6.83
N SER A 2 8.45 15.19 7.65
CA SER A 2 7.75 13.99 7.21
C SER A 2 6.29 14.30 6.90
N ARG A 3 5.74 13.77 5.81
CA ARG A 3 4.34 13.99 5.42
C ARG A 3 3.73 12.73 4.81
N PHE A 4 2.41 12.64 4.91
CA PHE A 4 1.59 11.54 4.40
C PHE A 4 1.95 10.18 5.04
N ASN A 5 1.39 9.90 6.23
CA ASN A 5 1.62 8.63 6.93
C ASN A 5 0.60 7.57 6.49
N LEU A 6 1.08 6.47 5.91
CA LEU A 6 0.22 5.41 5.37
C LEU A 6 -0.64 4.71 6.43
N ILE A 7 -0.33 4.89 7.71
CA ILE A 7 -1.08 4.30 8.82
C ILE A 7 -2.46 4.96 8.96
N ASP A 8 -2.53 6.29 8.89
CA ASP A 8 -3.75 7.06 9.17
C ASP A 8 -4.31 7.77 7.94
N GLU A 9 -3.47 8.16 6.98
CA GLU A 9 -3.94 8.80 5.76
C GLU A 9 -4.75 7.83 4.91
N LYS A 10 -5.76 8.36 4.22
CA LYS A 10 -6.64 7.56 3.36
C LYS A 10 -5.96 7.27 2.02
N TRP A 11 -5.68 6.00 1.74
CA TRP A 11 -5.07 5.62 0.45
C TRP A 11 -5.43 4.22 -0.05
N ILE A 12 -5.90 3.30 0.80
CA ILE A 12 -6.31 1.96 0.42
C ILE A 12 -7.78 1.99 -0.02
N PRO A 13 -8.09 1.75 -1.30
CA PRO A 13 -9.45 1.81 -1.78
C PRO A 13 -10.22 0.57 -1.34
N VAL A 14 -11.37 0.80 -0.69
CA VAL A 14 -12.22 -0.25 -0.15
C VAL A 14 -13.65 -0.07 -0.63
N LYS A 15 -14.37 -1.19 -0.67
CA LYS A 15 -15.81 -1.25 -0.90
C LYS A 15 -16.48 -1.86 0.31
N PHE A 16 -17.59 -1.27 0.72
CA PHE A 16 -18.44 -1.77 1.80
C PHE A 16 -19.61 -2.60 1.26
N PRO A 17 -20.25 -3.44 2.10
CA PRO A 17 -21.38 -4.28 1.69
C PRO A 17 -22.58 -3.52 1.12
N ASP A 18 -22.75 -2.24 1.49
CA ASP A 18 -23.78 -1.34 0.95
C ASP A 18 -23.46 -0.80 -0.45
N GLY A 19 -22.29 -1.16 -1.01
CA GLY A 19 -21.80 -0.71 -2.31
C GLY A 19 -21.06 0.61 -2.28
N THR A 20 -20.97 1.29 -1.13
CA THR A 20 -20.19 2.52 -1.01
C THR A 20 -18.70 2.25 -1.13
N ARG A 21 -17.97 3.26 -1.61
CA ARG A 21 -16.52 3.23 -1.77
C ARG A 21 -15.89 4.33 -0.93
N ASP A 22 -14.80 4.01 -0.27
CA ASP A 22 -13.98 4.96 0.48
C ASP A 22 -12.51 4.56 0.36
N GLU A 23 -11.63 5.43 0.85
CA GLU A 23 -10.23 5.12 1.08
C GLU A 23 -9.94 5.11 2.57
N LEU A 24 -9.16 4.13 3.02
CA LEU A 24 -8.76 3.97 4.41
C LEU A 24 -7.23 3.97 4.54
N GLY A 25 -6.75 4.31 5.74
CA GLY A 25 -5.36 4.06 6.13
C GLY A 25 -5.18 2.62 6.63
N ILE A 26 -3.93 2.17 6.77
CA ILE A 26 -3.61 0.80 7.20
C ILE A 26 -4.29 0.46 8.53
N ARG A 27 -4.33 1.42 9.47
CA ARG A 27 -4.95 1.19 10.79
C ARG A 27 -6.43 0.86 10.63
N ASP A 28 -7.18 1.71 9.95
CA ASP A 28 -8.62 1.54 9.79
C ASP A 28 -8.94 0.30 8.95
N THR A 29 -8.18 0.03 7.88
CA THR A 29 -8.36 -1.18 7.07
C THR A 29 -8.23 -2.45 7.91
N LEU A 30 -7.26 -2.51 8.82
CA LEU A 30 -7.04 -3.70 9.65
C LEU A 30 -8.02 -3.79 10.82
N LEU A 31 -8.38 -2.67 11.44
CA LEU A 31 -9.30 -2.64 12.59
C LEU A 31 -10.76 -2.84 12.17
N ARG A 32 -11.15 -2.34 10.99
CA ARG A 32 -12.52 -2.44 10.44
C ARG A 32 -12.63 -3.51 9.35
N ALA A 33 -11.71 -4.47 9.32
CA ALA A 33 -11.64 -5.50 8.28
C ALA A 33 -12.96 -6.27 8.10
N GLY A 34 -13.71 -6.51 9.18
CA GLY A 34 -15.01 -7.20 9.13
C GLY A 34 -16.15 -6.37 8.53
N GLU A 35 -16.00 -5.06 8.41
CA GLU A 35 -16.96 -4.16 7.76
C GLU A 35 -16.71 -4.04 6.25
N ILE A 36 -15.50 -4.38 5.80
CA ILE A 36 -15.06 -4.18 4.42
C ILE A 36 -15.46 -5.41 3.59
N GLN A 37 -16.13 -5.19 2.46
CA GLN A 37 -16.47 -6.25 1.52
C GLN A 37 -15.26 -6.66 0.68
N SER A 38 -14.52 -5.69 0.14
CA SER A 38 -13.35 -5.94 -0.70
C SER A 38 -12.43 -4.71 -0.80
N ILE A 39 -11.16 -4.96 -1.11
CA ILE A 39 -10.23 -3.92 -1.61
C ILE A 39 -10.36 -3.91 -3.14
N GLU A 40 -10.72 -2.77 -3.73
CA GLU A 40 -10.96 -2.62 -5.18
C GLU A 40 -10.00 -1.57 -5.76
N ASP A 41 -9.22 -1.96 -6.77
CA ASP A 41 -8.42 -1.04 -7.59
C ASP A 41 -8.61 -1.40 -9.07
N ALA A 42 -8.37 -0.46 -9.97
CA ALA A 42 -8.41 -0.71 -11.41
C ALA A 42 -7.38 -1.79 -11.81
N SER A 43 -6.25 -1.84 -11.10
CA SER A 43 -5.19 -2.80 -11.33
C SER A 43 -5.31 -4.04 -10.45
N PRO A 44 -5.51 -5.25 -11.02
CA PRO A 44 -5.48 -6.49 -10.25
C PRO A 44 -4.14 -6.72 -9.52
N LEU A 45 -3.05 -6.21 -10.08
CA LEU A 45 -1.71 -6.30 -9.48
C LEU A 45 -1.59 -5.45 -8.22
N VAL A 46 -2.17 -4.25 -8.24
CA VAL A 46 -2.27 -3.40 -7.04
C VAL A 46 -3.09 -4.10 -5.97
N VAL A 47 -4.27 -4.65 -6.31
CA VAL A 47 -5.11 -5.38 -5.35
C VAL A 47 -4.33 -6.52 -4.71
N ALA A 48 -3.65 -7.37 -5.49
CA ALA A 48 -2.87 -8.47 -4.98
C ALA A 48 -1.71 -8.01 -4.07
N ALA A 49 -1.02 -6.92 -4.45
CA ALA A 49 0.07 -6.36 -3.67
C ALA A 49 -0.40 -5.78 -2.33
N LEU A 50 -1.53 -5.06 -2.31
CA LEU A 50 -2.13 -4.52 -1.10
C LEU A 50 -2.49 -5.63 -0.10
N HIS A 51 -3.10 -6.73 -0.57
CA HIS A 51 -3.40 -7.88 0.30
C HIS A 51 -2.13 -8.47 0.91
N ARG A 52 -1.09 -8.70 0.11
CA ARG A 52 0.20 -9.23 0.60
C ARG A 52 0.86 -8.29 1.60
N PHE A 53 0.82 -6.99 1.33
CA PHE A 53 1.35 -5.98 2.22
C PHE A 53 0.63 -5.93 3.57
N LEU A 54 -0.71 -5.89 3.56
CA LEU A 54 -1.53 -5.90 4.77
C LEU A 54 -1.34 -7.20 5.58
N LEU A 55 -1.24 -8.34 4.89
CA LEU A 55 -0.87 -9.60 5.53
C LEU A 55 0.50 -9.51 6.19
N ALA A 56 1.53 -8.99 5.51
CA ALA A 56 2.85 -8.85 6.12
C ALA A 56 2.83 -7.98 7.39
N VAL A 57 2.03 -6.90 7.39
CA VAL A 57 1.81 -6.06 8.58
C VAL A 57 1.12 -6.85 9.69
N LEU A 58 0.04 -7.58 9.39
CA LEU A 58 -0.67 -8.43 10.35
C LEU A 58 0.23 -9.50 10.96
N TYR A 59 1.00 -10.21 10.13
CA TYR A 59 1.92 -11.24 10.58
C TYR A 59 2.95 -10.66 11.56
N ARG A 60 3.54 -9.50 11.26
CA ARG A 60 4.47 -8.86 12.17
C ARG A 60 3.81 -8.33 13.44
N ALA A 61 2.59 -7.80 13.35
CA ALA A 61 1.86 -7.27 14.50
C ALA A 61 1.42 -8.37 15.47
N LEU A 62 1.01 -9.53 14.94
CA LEU A 62 0.48 -10.65 15.73
C LEU A 62 1.55 -11.65 16.15
N GLY A 63 2.75 -11.59 15.56
CA GLY A 63 3.79 -12.62 15.70
C GLY A 63 3.56 -13.85 14.82
N GLY A 64 2.63 -13.74 13.85
CA GLY A 64 2.13 -14.81 12.99
C GLY A 64 1.27 -15.83 13.76
N PRO A 65 0.25 -16.43 13.11
CA PRO A 65 -0.34 -17.65 13.65
C PRO A 65 0.73 -18.75 13.57
N THR A 66 1.16 -19.27 14.71
CA THR A 66 2.14 -20.36 14.77
C THR A 66 1.53 -21.73 14.47
N ASP A 67 0.20 -21.80 14.43
CA ASP A 67 -0.57 -23.01 14.13
C ASP A 67 -1.95 -22.68 13.53
N ILE A 68 -2.61 -23.72 13.01
CA ILE A 68 -3.92 -23.63 12.35
C ILE A 68 -5.03 -23.22 13.32
N GLU A 69 -4.95 -23.60 14.59
CA GLU A 69 -5.99 -23.28 15.58
C GLU A 69 -5.99 -21.79 15.93
N GLN A 70 -4.81 -21.19 16.08
CA GLN A 70 -4.67 -19.73 16.21
C GLN A 70 -5.19 -18.99 14.97
N ALA A 71 -4.92 -19.52 13.77
CA ALA A 71 -5.46 -18.93 12.54
C ALA A 71 -7.01 -18.99 12.52
N LYS A 72 -7.60 -20.11 12.92
CA LYS A 72 -9.07 -20.25 13.04
C LYS A 72 -9.65 -19.29 14.08
N GLU A 73 -8.97 -19.13 15.21
CA GLU A 73 -9.39 -18.22 16.28
C GLU A 73 -9.43 -16.77 15.79
N LEU A 74 -8.36 -16.32 15.13
CA LEU A 74 -8.30 -14.99 14.51
C LEU A 74 -9.37 -14.80 13.43
N PHE A 75 -9.65 -15.84 12.64
CA PHE A 75 -10.68 -15.78 11.61
C PHE A 75 -12.09 -15.66 12.20
N ARG A 76 -12.38 -16.34 13.31
CA ARG A 76 -13.71 -16.31 13.96
C ARG A 76 -13.95 -15.04 14.76
N ASN A 77 -12.96 -14.62 15.55
CA ASN A 77 -13.12 -13.56 16.55
C ASN A 77 -12.56 -12.21 16.08
N GLY A 78 -11.98 -12.17 14.88
CA GLY A 78 -11.33 -10.98 14.34
C GLY A 78 -9.94 -10.75 14.93
N PHE A 79 -9.30 -9.67 14.49
CA PHE A 79 -7.95 -9.36 14.90
C PHE A 79 -7.90 -8.58 16.23
N PRO A 80 -6.96 -8.89 17.13
CA PRO A 80 -6.82 -8.16 18.39
C PRO A 80 -6.33 -6.73 18.13
N ALA A 81 -7.24 -5.77 18.26
CA ALA A 81 -7.03 -4.36 17.94
C ALA A 81 -5.84 -3.73 18.68
N ASN A 82 -5.64 -4.13 19.94
CA ASN A 82 -4.53 -3.64 20.77
C ASN A 82 -3.16 -4.06 20.23
N LYS A 83 -3.01 -5.29 19.71
CA LYS A 83 -1.74 -5.77 19.13
C LYS A 83 -1.42 -5.05 17.83
N ILE A 84 -2.42 -4.87 16.96
CA ILE A 84 -2.28 -4.10 15.71
C ILE A 84 -1.87 -2.67 16.01
N THR A 85 -2.63 -1.99 16.88
CA THR A 85 -2.38 -0.59 17.26
C THR A 85 -0.97 -0.42 17.84
N SER A 86 -0.58 -1.29 18.79
CA SER A 86 0.76 -1.25 19.41
C SER A 86 1.88 -1.41 18.38
N TYR A 87 1.71 -2.29 17.40
CA TYR A 87 2.69 -2.49 16.34
C TYR A 87 2.81 -1.27 15.42
N LEU A 88 1.67 -0.73 14.97
CA LEU A 88 1.62 0.43 14.08
C LEU A 88 2.18 1.68 14.78
N ASP A 89 1.89 1.89 16.06
CA ASP A 89 2.40 3.01 16.84
C ASP A 89 3.92 2.89 17.03
N LYS A 90 4.41 1.69 17.37
CA LYS A 90 5.85 1.42 17.52
C LYS A 90 6.64 1.71 16.24
N TRP A 91 6.07 1.41 15.08
CA TRP A 91 6.75 1.55 13.78
C TRP A 91 6.30 2.76 12.98
N ARG A 92 5.56 3.69 13.60
CA ARG A 92 4.93 4.83 12.93
C ARG A 92 5.87 5.60 12.02
N ASP A 93 7.10 5.83 12.47
CA ASP A 93 8.11 6.61 11.76
C ASP A 93 8.62 5.93 10.48
N ARG A 94 8.28 4.65 10.25
CA ARG A 94 8.67 3.89 9.06
C ARG A 94 7.61 3.89 7.95
N PHE A 95 6.44 4.47 8.21
CA PHE A 95 5.30 4.50 7.28
C PHE A 95 5.05 5.90 6.69
N TRP A 96 5.99 6.83 6.83
CA TRP A 96 5.94 8.12 6.14
C TRP A 96 6.31 7.93 4.66
N LEU A 97 5.39 8.24 3.75
CA LEU A 97 5.67 8.16 2.31
C LEU A 97 6.78 9.14 1.91
N PHE A 98 6.75 10.34 2.48
CA PHE A 98 7.78 11.33 2.30
C PHE A 98 8.46 11.57 3.64
N ASP A 99 9.68 11.06 3.78
CA ASP A 99 10.55 11.28 4.93
C ASP A 99 11.97 11.51 4.43
N GLU A 100 12.73 12.33 5.16
CA GLU A 100 14.10 12.68 4.77
C GLU A 100 15.06 11.50 4.95
N LYS A 101 14.82 10.65 5.95
CA LYS A 101 15.74 9.59 6.37
C LYS A 101 15.22 8.19 6.07
N TYR A 102 13.92 7.96 6.23
CA TYR A 102 13.27 6.66 6.10
C TYR A 102 11.98 6.74 5.27
N PRO A 103 12.02 7.23 4.01
CA PRO A 103 10.83 7.25 3.18
C PRO A 103 10.34 5.82 2.93
N PHE A 104 9.05 5.59 3.13
CA PHE A 104 8.45 4.28 3.00
C PHE A 104 8.73 3.70 1.61
N GLY A 105 9.29 2.49 1.57
CA GLY A 105 9.51 1.74 0.34
C GLY A 105 10.48 2.36 -0.67
N GLN A 106 11.25 3.38 -0.26
CA GLN A 106 12.08 4.18 -1.17
C GLN A 106 13.52 4.30 -0.65
N ASN A 107 14.45 4.58 -1.57
CA ASN A 107 15.82 4.94 -1.23
C ASN A 107 15.96 6.48 -1.21
N PRO A 108 16.27 7.12 -0.06
CA PRO A 108 16.41 8.57 0.01
C PRO A 108 17.66 9.10 -0.73
N ASN A 109 18.63 8.24 -1.07
CA ASN A 109 19.92 8.65 -1.63
C ASN A 109 20.00 8.51 -3.16
N VAL A 110 18.87 8.60 -3.87
CA VAL A 110 18.85 8.51 -5.34
C VAL A 110 19.41 9.81 -5.95
N PRO A 111 20.44 9.75 -6.82
CA PRO A 111 20.97 10.94 -7.50
C PRO A 111 19.91 11.62 -8.36
N LYS A 112 19.87 12.96 -8.39
CA LYS A 112 18.87 13.73 -9.18
C LYS A 112 18.79 13.31 -10.66
N LYS A 113 19.92 12.94 -11.26
CA LYS A 113 20.01 12.48 -12.65
C LYS A 113 19.36 11.11 -12.93
N ALA A 114 19.06 10.34 -11.89
CA ALA A 114 18.44 9.02 -11.95
C ALA A 114 16.97 9.04 -11.54
N ILE A 115 16.40 10.24 -11.30
CA ILE A 115 14.98 10.41 -11.03
C ILE A 115 14.22 10.20 -12.35
N GLU A 116 13.29 9.25 -12.32
CA GLU A 116 12.47 8.86 -13.45
C GLU A 116 11.01 9.26 -13.20
N PRO A 117 10.19 9.42 -14.25
CA PRO A 117 8.79 9.77 -14.10
C PRO A 117 7.99 8.69 -13.38
N TRP A 118 6.89 9.09 -12.73
CA TRP A 118 6.02 8.18 -11.96
C TRP A 118 5.41 7.08 -12.83
N THR A 119 5.35 7.25 -14.16
CA THR A 119 4.86 6.22 -15.09
C THR A 119 5.68 4.93 -15.01
N LYS A 120 6.93 4.97 -14.53
CA LYS A 120 7.73 3.76 -14.25
C LYS A 120 7.31 3.00 -12.99
N LEU A 121 6.53 3.61 -12.10
CA LEU A 121 6.02 2.95 -10.89
C LEU A 121 4.87 1.99 -11.19
N THR A 122 4.29 2.09 -12.38
CA THR A 122 3.08 1.35 -12.77
C THR A 122 3.40 0.36 -13.87
N ALA A 123 2.80 -0.84 -13.81
CA ALA A 123 2.87 -1.79 -14.90
C ALA A 123 1.97 -1.43 -16.09
N GLU A 124 0.96 -0.59 -15.86
CA GLU A 124 -0.12 -0.31 -16.82
C GLU A 124 0.16 0.89 -17.73
N TYR A 125 0.98 1.85 -17.28
CA TYR A 125 1.36 3.00 -18.09
C TYR A 125 2.68 2.75 -18.80
N ASN A 126 2.83 3.39 -19.97
CA ASN A 126 4.08 3.27 -20.70
C ASN A 126 5.24 3.94 -19.94
N ALA A 127 6.29 3.17 -19.70
CA ALA A 127 7.58 3.67 -19.27
C ALA A 127 8.35 4.26 -20.45
N THR A 128 9.33 5.12 -20.18
CA THR A 128 10.22 5.72 -21.20
C THR A 128 11.00 4.71 -22.06
N SER A 129 10.98 3.41 -21.71
CA SER A 129 11.67 2.33 -22.42
C SER A 129 10.77 1.48 -23.34
N ASN A 130 9.44 1.57 -23.26
CA ASN A 130 8.53 0.65 -23.96
C ASN A 130 7.77 1.36 -25.10
N LYS A 131 7.41 0.62 -26.15
CA LYS A 131 6.56 1.14 -27.24
C LYS A 131 5.15 1.40 -26.72
N VAL A 132 4.63 2.57 -27.05
CA VAL A 132 3.27 3.00 -26.70
C VAL A 132 2.24 1.98 -27.22
N LEU A 133 1.62 1.23 -26.32
CA LEU A 133 0.40 0.48 -26.63
C LEU A 133 -0.78 1.17 -25.95
N PHE A 134 -1.67 1.76 -26.76
CA PHE A 134 -3.00 2.27 -26.36
C PHE A 134 -3.04 3.17 -25.12
N ASP A 135 -2.03 4.01 -24.92
CA ASP A 135 -2.00 5.00 -23.85
C ASP A 135 -1.42 6.32 -24.39
N HIS A 136 -2.11 7.43 -24.11
CA HIS A 136 -1.75 8.77 -24.58
C HIS A 136 -0.94 9.56 -23.56
N VAL A 137 -0.47 8.92 -22.48
CA VAL A 137 0.38 9.57 -21.48
C VAL A 137 1.70 10.01 -22.11
N ASP A 138 1.92 11.32 -22.11
CA ASP A 138 3.18 11.94 -22.47
C ASP A 138 4.18 11.74 -21.33
N THR A 139 5.14 10.84 -21.52
CA THR A 139 6.20 10.59 -20.53
C THR A 139 7.15 11.78 -20.33
N GLY A 140 7.18 12.73 -21.26
CA GLY A 140 7.90 14.00 -21.15
C GLY A 140 7.16 15.05 -20.30
N ASN A 141 5.84 14.90 -20.16
CA ASN A 141 5.01 15.74 -19.28
C ASN A 141 3.88 14.91 -18.62
N PRO A 142 4.21 13.97 -17.72
CA PRO A 142 3.25 13.00 -17.20
C PRO A 142 2.31 13.58 -16.15
N GLY A 143 2.36 14.90 -15.89
CA GLY A 143 1.60 15.57 -14.84
C GLY A 143 1.98 15.10 -13.43
N THR A 144 1.18 15.53 -12.44
CA THR A 144 1.33 15.14 -11.04
C THR A 144 0.27 14.13 -10.64
N ARG A 145 0.62 13.22 -9.73
CA ARG A 145 -0.30 12.22 -9.17
C ARG A 145 -0.45 12.41 -7.67
N THR A 146 -1.55 11.92 -7.13
CA THR A 146 -1.83 12.02 -5.71
C THR A 146 -0.90 11.09 -4.91
N PRO A 147 -0.53 11.45 -3.67
CA PRO A 147 0.20 10.55 -2.79
C PRO A 147 -0.48 9.18 -2.61
N SER A 148 -1.82 9.13 -2.60
CA SER A 148 -2.58 7.89 -2.47
C SER A 148 -2.36 6.96 -3.66
N GLU A 149 -2.47 7.46 -4.89
CA GLU A 149 -2.18 6.70 -6.12
C GLU A 149 -0.73 6.20 -6.15
N CYS A 150 0.23 7.10 -5.86
CA CYS A 150 1.65 6.73 -5.82
C CYS A 150 1.94 5.64 -4.78
N SER A 151 1.27 5.65 -3.63
CA SER A 151 1.44 4.64 -2.58
C SER A 151 1.02 3.26 -3.05
N ARG A 152 -0.12 3.17 -3.76
CA ARG A 152 -0.62 1.92 -4.34
C ARG A 152 0.34 1.33 -5.36
N TRP A 153 0.83 2.16 -6.26
CA TRP A 153 1.78 1.74 -7.28
C TRP A 153 3.12 1.33 -6.68
N LEU A 154 3.62 2.08 -5.70
CA LEU A 154 4.84 1.73 -4.97
C LEU A 154 4.70 0.36 -4.29
N CYS A 155 3.57 0.08 -3.63
CA CYS A 155 3.29 -1.24 -3.08
C CYS A 155 3.29 -2.34 -4.16
N SER A 156 2.69 -2.08 -5.32
CA SER A 156 2.69 -3.04 -6.43
C SER A 156 4.08 -3.34 -6.98
N GLY A 157 4.95 -2.33 -7.07
CA GLY A 157 6.34 -2.50 -7.51
C GLY A 157 7.21 -3.24 -6.48
N ILE A 158 7.09 -2.89 -5.20
CA ILE A 158 7.90 -3.51 -4.12
C ILE A 158 7.58 -4.99 -3.96
N VAL A 159 6.29 -5.34 -3.99
CA VAL A 159 5.85 -6.73 -3.72
C VAL A 159 6.19 -7.65 -4.89
N ASN A 160 6.21 -7.14 -6.13
CA ASN A 160 6.58 -7.92 -7.31
C ASN A 160 8.09 -8.17 -7.44
N LEU A 161 8.94 -7.37 -6.78
CA LEU A 161 10.40 -7.57 -6.76
C LEU A 161 10.87 -8.60 -5.71
N ALA A 162 9.98 -9.02 -4.81
CA ALA A 162 10.31 -9.91 -3.69
C ALA A 162 9.97 -11.40 -3.96
N ILE A 163 9.67 -11.75 -5.22
CA ILE A 163 9.39 -13.12 -5.70
C ILE A 163 10.44 -13.45 -6.78
#